data_AF-A0A936W1X4-F1
#
_entry.id   AF-A0A936W1X4-F1
#
_cell.length_a   1.000
_cell.length_b   1.000
_cell.length_c   1.000
_cell.angle_alpha   90.00
_cell.angle_beta   90.00
_cell.angle_gamma   90.00
#
_symmetry.space_group_name_H-M   'P 1'
#
loop_
_entity.id
_entity.type
_entity.pdbx_description
1 polymer ?
#
loop_
_entity_poly.entity_id
_entity_poly.type
_entity_poly.pdbx_seq_one_letter_code
_entity_poly.pdbx_strand_id
1 'polypeptide(L)'
;MTEQQKSLPLWILIVSGLFALLEILVSFLICFSPQSVLETVDLTAKGVDYLMYMWAARQFALGFIFGFATLKKSIPMLTIAYIFFLVMFVGDFLIGISQKENSLVMSAIVMCIVSSAMLFVINRRR
;
A
#
# COMPACT_ATOMS: atom_id res chain seq x y z
N MET A 1 9.43 -1.08 -29.85
CA MET A 1 10.07 -1.62 -28.63
C MET A 1 11.40 -0.90 -28.48
N THR A 2 11.51 0.08 -27.59
CA THR A 2 12.68 0.96 -27.46
C THR A 2 13.47 0.64 -26.18
N GLU A 3 14.41 -0.30 -26.29
CA GLU A 3 15.85 -0.27 -25.96
C GLU A 3 16.43 0.61 -24.81
N GLN A 4 15.66 1.12 -23.84
CA GLN A 4 16.24 1.77 -22.63
C GLN A 4 15.56 1.42 -21.30
N GLN A 5 14.79 0.33 -21.24
CA GLN A 5 14.41 -0.24 -19.95
C GLN A 5 15.64 -0.93 -19.34
N LYS A 6 16.47 -0.16 -18.65
CA LYS A 6 17.43 -0.65 -17.64
C LYS A 6 16.67 -1.68 -16.83
N SER A 7 16.96 -2.96 -17.05
CA SER A 7 16.10 -4.05 -16.61
C SER A 7 15.90 -3.94 -15.10
N LEU A 8 14.64 -3.74 -14.70
CA LEU A 8 14.32 -3.73 -13.27
C LEU A 8 14.74 -5.09 -12.71
N PRO A 9 15.57 -5.12 -11.67
CA PRO A 9 16.02 -6.37 -11.09
C PRO A 9 14.81 -7.14 -10.56
N LEU A 10 14.82 -8.46 -10.78
CA LEU A 10 13.67 -9.34 -10.52
C LEU A 10 13.14 -9.21 -9.09
N TRP A 11 14.01 -8.96 -8.11
CA TRP A 11 13.61 -8.79 -6.71
C TRP A 11 12.72 -7.57 -6.47
N ILE A 12 12.91 -6.44 -7.18
CA ILE A 12 12.02 -5.26 -7.05
C ILE A 12 10.63 -5.60 -7.58
N LEU A 13 10.57 -6.34 -8.68
CA LEU A 13 9.30 -6.77 -9.26
C LEU A 13 8.56 -7.75 -8.34
N ILE A 14 9.29 -8.68 -7.70
CA ILE A 14 8.72 -9.61 -6.72
C ILE A 14 8.15 -8.84 -5.52
N VAL A 15 8.94 -7.93 -4.93
CA VAL A 15 8.49 -7.12 -3.78
C VAL A 15 7.28 -6.25 -4.14
N SER A 16 7.31 -5.62 -5.32
CA SER A 16 6.19 -4.78 -5.80
C SER A 16 4.92 -5.61 -6.09
N GLY A 17 5.08 -6.82 -6.61
CA GLY A 17 3.99 -7.77 -6.82
C GLY A 17 3.39 -8.29 -5.51
N LEU A 18 4.22 -8.54 -4.49
CA LEU A 18 3.75 -8.90 -3.15
C LEU A 18 2.94 -7.75 -2.52
N PHE A 19 3.40 -6.50 -2.65
CA PHE A 19 2.62 -5.35 -2.22
C PHE A 19 1.29 -5.21 -2.96
N ALA A 20 1.29 -5.41 -4.29
CA ALA A 20 0.07 -5.41 -5.07
C ALA A 20 -0.96 -6.43 -4.53
N LEU A 21 -0.50 -7.65 -4.26
CA LEU A 21 -1.35 -8.71 -3.72
C LEU A 21 -1.83 -8.39 -2.30
N LEU A 22 -0.95 -7.90 -1.43
CA LEU A 22 -1.29 -7.53 -0.06
C LEU A 22 -2.40 -6.47 -0.04
N GLU A 23 -2.26 -5.40 -0.83
CA GLU A 23 -3.25 -4.33 -0.89
C GLU A 23 -4.61 -4.78 -1.42
N ILE A 24 -4.62 -5.66 -2.44
CA ILE A 24 -5.85 -6.26 -2.96
C ILE A 24 -6.51 -7.15 -1.89
N LEU A 25 -5.74 -7.98 -1.19
CA LEU A 25 -6.25 -8.85 -0.14
C LEU A 25 -6.80 -8.04 1.04
N VAL A 26 -6.11 -6.98 1.46
CA VAL A 26 -6.59 -6.08 2.52
C VAL A 26 -7.90 -5.41 2.10
N SER A 27 -8.03 -4.96 0.84
CA SER A 27 -9.32 -4.43 0.34
C SER A 27 -10.45 -5.45 0.46
N PHE A 28 -10.19 -6.72 0.14
CA PHE A 28 -11.20 -7.77 0.28
C PHE A 28 -11.53 -8.05 1.75
N LEU A 29 -10.54 -8.08 2.63
CA LEU A 29 -10.74 -8.25 4.07
C LEU A 29 -11.58 -7.12 4.67
N ILE A 30 -11.34 -5.87 4.29
CA ILE A 30 -12.14 -4.73 4.74
C ILE A 30 -13.60 -4.88 4.30
N CYS A 31 -13.86 -5.37 3.08
CA CYS A 31 -15.23 -5.55 2.58
C CYS A 31 -15.98 -6.74 3.19
N PHE A 32 -15.29 -7.86 3.44
CA PHE A 32 -15.92 -9.12 3.86
C PHE A 32 -15.77 -9.45 5.35
N SER A 33 -14.72 -8.96 6.00
CA SER A 33 -14.38 -9.23 7.39
C SER A 33 -13.75 -7.99 8.07
N PRO A 34 -14.46 -6.85 8.13
CA PRO A 34 -13.90 -5.60 8.65
C PRO A 34 -13.42 -5.71 10.11
N GLN A 35 -14.09 -6.53 10.92
CA GLN A 35 -13.74 -6.78 12.32
C GLN A 35 -12.34 -7.39 12.49
N SER A 36 -11.81 -8.06 11.47
CA SER A 36 -10.43 -8.59 11.50
C SER A 36 -9.35 -7.54 11.20
N VAL A 37 -9.74 -6.32 10.81
CA VAL A 37 -8.80 -5.25 10.40
C VAL A 37 -8.62 -4.22 11.51
N LEU A 38 -9.68 -3.86 12.24
CA LEU A 38 -9.62 -3.11 13.49
C LEU A 38 -10.58 -3.73 14.51
N GLU A 39 -10.04 -4.26 15.59
CA GLU A 39 -10.83 -4.87 16.68
C GLU A 39 -11.47 -3.82 17.60
N THR A 40 -10.97 -2.59 17.59
CA THR A 40 -11.34 -1.54 18.55
C THR A 40 -12.36 -0.53 18.04
N VAL A 41 -12.71 -0.59 16.76
CA VAL A 41 -13.74 0.25 16.13
C VAL A 41 -14.88 -0.62 15.66
N ASP A 42 -16.11 -0.28 16.05
CA ASP A 42 -17.31 -0.94 15.52
C ASP A 42 -17.55 -0.52 14.06
N LEU A 43 -16.89 -1.23 13.15
CA LEU A 43 -17.00 -1.03 11.70
C LEU A 43 -18.37 -1.45 11.14
N THR A 44 -19.24 -2.03 11.97
CA THR A 44 -20.63 -2.41 11.64
C THR A 44 -21.67 -1.36 12.04
N ALA A 45 -21.24 -0.22 12.61
CA ALA A 45 -22.14 0.87 12.98
C ALA A 45 -22.67 1.63 11.74
N LYS A 46 -23.96 1.98 11.75
CA LYS A 46 -24.62 2.70 10.65
C LYS A 46 -23.87 4.01 10.32
N GLY A 47 -23.40 4.13 9.09
CA GLY A 47 -22.67 5.29 8.58
C GLY A 47 -21.15 5.10 8.50
N VAL A 48 -20.59 4.08 9.16
CA VAL A 48 -19.17 3.72 9.06
C VAL A 48 -18.88 2.90 7.80
N ASP A 49 -19.89 2.21 7.26
CA ASP A 49 -19.82 1.45 6.01
C ASP A 49 -19.24 2.26 4.84
N TYR A 50 -19.61 3.54 4.75
CA TYR A 50 -19.12 4.42 3.68
C TYR A 50 -17.60 4.68 3.81
N LEU A 51 -17.12 4.98 5.01
CA LEU A 51 -15.69 5.18 5.28
C LEU A 51 -14.90 3.87 5.06
N MET A 52 -15.49 2.74 5.46
CA MET A 52 -14.94 1.41 5.25
C MET A 52 -14.79 1.10 3.75
N TYR A 53 -15.81 1.33 2.93
CA TYR A 53 -15.73 1.11 1.49
C TYR A 53 -14.81 2.11 0.78
N MET A 54 -14.73 3.37 1.22
CA MET A 54 -13.73 4.32 0.72
C MET A 54 -12.30 3.83 1.01
N TRP A 55 -12.07 3.31 2.21
CA TRP A 55 -10.78 2.74 2.58
C TRP A 55 -10.45 1.48 1.78
N ALA A 56 -11.40 0.56 1.62
CA ALA A 56 -11.23 -0.62 0.77
C ALA A 56 -10.91 -0.23 -0.68
N ALA A 57 -11.66 0.71 -1.26
CA ALA A 57 -11.43 1.20 -2.61
C ALA A 57 -10.04 1.84 -2.78
N ARG A 58 -9.53 2.52 -1.76
CA ARG A 58 -8.16 3.06 -1.73
C ARG A 58 -7.12 1.94 -1.81
N GLN A 59 -7.23 0.92 -0.95
CA GLN A 59 -6.29 -0.23 -0.96
C GLN A 59 -6.37 -0.99 -2.28
N PHE A 60 -7.57 -1.19 -2.83
CA PHE A 60 -7.74 -1.81 -4.14
C PHE A 60 -7.05 -1.02 -5.26
N ALA A 61 -7.25 0.31 -5.29
CA ALA A 61 -6.66 1.17 -6.32
C ALA A 61 -5.13 1.14 -6.27
N LEU A 62 -4.54 1.22 -5.08
CA LEU A 62 -3.08 1.13 -4.91
C LEU A 62 -2.55 -0.25 -5.30
N GLY A 63 -3.22 -1.33 -4.89
CA GLY A 63 -2.86 -2.68 -5.29
C GLY A 63 -2.89 -2.86 -6.80
N PHE A 64 -3.90 -2.31 -7.48
CA PHE A 64 -3.99 -2.32 -8.94
C PHE A 64 -2.86 -1.50 -9.60
N ILE A 65 -2.55 -0.31 -9.08
CA ILE A 65 -1.46 0.54 -9.59
C ILE A 65 -0.11 -0.19 -9.45
N PHE A 66 0.16 -0.81 -8.30
CA PHE A 66 1.38 -1.62 -8.09
C PHE A 66 1.43 -2.82 -9.02
N GLY A 67 0.33 -3.57 -9.15
CA GLY A 67 0.26 -4.73 -10.03
C GLY A 67 0.52 -4.34 -11.49
N PHE A 68 -0.14 -3.28 -11.96
CA PHE A 68 0.03 -2.79 -13.32
C PHE A 68 1.43 -2.22 -13.58
N ALA A 69 1.99 -1.47 -12.62
CA ALA A 69 3.35 -0.95 -12.70
C ALA A 69 4.40 -2.06 -12.76
N THR A 70 4.17 -3.15 -12.00
CA THR A 70 5.00 -4.36 -12.00
C THR A 70 4.92 -5.09 -13.35
N LEU A 71 3.71 -5.28 -13.90
CA LEU A 71 3.51 -5.90 -15.22
C LEU A 71 4.16 -5.10 -16.35
N LYS A 72 4.02 -3.78 -16.33
CA LYS A 72 4.64 -2.90 -17.34
C LYS A 72 6.13 -2.65 -17.13
N LYS A 73 6.71 -3.14 -16.03
CA LYS A 73 8.13 -2.91 -15.65
C LYS A 73 8.54 -1.43 -15.75
N SER A 74 7.63 -0.53 -15.36
CA SER A 74 7.82 0.92 -15.54
C SER A 74 8.37 1.55 -14.27
N ILE A 75 9.66 1.92 -14.30
CA ILE A 75 10.36 2.64 -13.22
C ILE A 75 9.63 3.92 -12.77
N PRO A 76 9.21 4.84 -13.66
CA PRO A 76 8.52 6.06 -13.21
C PRO A 76 7.18 5.76 -12.54
N MET A 77 6.45 4.74 -13.01
CA MET A 77 5.16 4.36 -12.43
C MET A 77 5.32 3.71 -11.06
N LEU A 78 6.31 2.84 -10.90
CA LEU A 78 6.69 2.25 -9.60
C LEU A 78 7.12 3.33 -8.59
N THR A 79 7.90 4.32 -9.02
CA THR A 79 8.32 5.41 -8.14
C THR A 79 7.11 6.19 -7.62
N ILE A 80 6.17 6.54 -8.49
CA ILE A 80 4.94 7.24 -8.11
C ILE A 80 4.11 6.36 -7.16
N ALA A 81 3.93 5.07 -7.47
CA ALA A 81 3.20 4.14 -6.62
C ALA A 81 3.80 4.08 -5.20
N TYR A 82 5.12 3.97 -5.08
CA TYR A 82 5.79 3.96 -3.77
C TYR A 82 5.70 5.30 -3.02
N ILE A 83 5.67 6.44 -3.72
CA ILE A 83 5.42 7.74 -3.08
C ILE A 83 4.00 7.79 -2.50
N PHE A 84 2.99 7.42 -3.28
CA PHE A 84 1.61 7.37 -2.79
C PHE A 84 1.44 6.41 -1.61
N PHE A 85 2.09 5.25 -1.70
CA PHE A 85 2.11 4.26 -0.64
C PHE A 85 2.75 4.80 0.64
N LEU A 86 3.90 5.50 0.53
CA LEU A 86 4.53 6.16 1.67
C LEU A 86 3.61 7.22 2.29
N VAL A 87 3.02 8.11 1.49
CA VAL A 87 2.11 9.15 1.97
C VAL A 87 0.90 8.54 2.69
N MET A 88 0.37 7.44 2.17
CA MET A 88 -0.73 6.71 2.79
C MET A 88 -0.34 6.18 4.17
N PHE A 89 0.79 5.47 4.29
CA PHE A 89 1.21 4.91 5.58
C PHE A 89 1.62 5.98 6.59
N VAL A 90 2.10 7.16 6.15
CA VAL A 90 2.26 8.32 7.04
C VAL A 90 0.91 8.79 7.57
N GLY A 91 -0.12 8.83 6.73
CA GLY A 91 -1.49 9.12 7.15
C GLY A 91 -2.02 8.10 8.16
N ASP A 92 -1.86 6.80 7.86
CA ASP A 92 -2.28 5.72 8.75
C ASP A 92 -1.51 5.78 10.08
N PHE A 93 -0.21 6.12 10.08
CA PHE A 93 0.57 6.35 11.30
C PHE A 93 -0.01 7.45 12.19
N LEU A 94 -0.38 8.60 11.61
CA LEU A 94 -1.02 9.70 12.35
C LEU A 94 -2.37 9.29 12.92
N ILE A 95 -3.17 8.54 12.15
CA ILE A 95 -4.45 8.00 12.61
C ILE A 95 -4.23 7.00 13.75
N GLY A 96 -3.23 6.12 13.65
CA GLY A 96 -2.89 5.15 14.68
C GLY A 96 -2.51 5.79 16.01
N ILE A 97 -1.72 6.88 15.97
CA ILE A 97 -1.40 7.68 17.17
C ILE A 97 -2.66 8.29 17.77
N SER A 98 -3.53 8.87 16.92
CA SER A 98 -4.77 9.50 17.39
C SER A 98 -5.74 8.49 18.01
N GLN A 99 -5.79 7.27 17.48
CA GLN A 99 -6.67 6.20 17.98
C GLN A 99 -6.01 5.33 19.07
N LYS A 100 -4.73 5.60 19.42
CA LYS A 100 -3.92 4.80 20.38
C LYS A 100 -3.83 3.32 20.02
N GLU A 101 -3.90 3.01 18.72
CA GLU A 101 -3.83 1.66 18.18
C GLU A 101 -2.39 1.24 17.90
N ASN A 102 -1.77 0.56 18.87
CA ASN A 102 -0.36 0.14 18.77
C ASN A 102 -0.10 -0.76 17.54
N SER A 103 -1.07 -1.60 17.15
CA SER A 103 -0.95 -2.48 15.98
C SER A 103 -0.83 -1.68 14.68
N LEU A 104 -1.67 -0.64 14.53
CA LEU A 104 -1.71 0.21 13.34
C LEU A 104 -0.49 1.13 13.26
N VAL A 105 0.00 1.61 14.41
CA VAL A 105 1.25 2.39 14.49
C VAL A 105 2.46 1.55 14.09
N MET A 106 2.58 0.33 14.62
CA MET A 106 3.72 -0.55 14.32
C MET A 106 3.74 -0.98 12.85
N SER A 107 2.59 -1.35 12.28
CA SER A 107 2.50 -1.70 10.86
C SER A 107 2.83 -0.51 9.97
N ALA A 108 2.35 0.69 10.30
CA ALA A 108 2.63 1.90 9.54
C ALA A 108 4.11 2.30 9.56
N ILE A 109 4.80 2.17 10.71
CA ILE A 109 6.25 2.43 10.81
C ILE A 109 7.02 1.47 9.90
N VAL A 110 6.74 0.17 9.98
CA VAL A 110 7.43 -0.86 9.18
C VAL A 110 7.23 -0.57 7.70
N MET A 111 6.00 -0.28 7.28
CA MET A 111 5.67 -0.01 5.88
C MET A 111 6.31 1.29 5.39
N CYS A 112 6.39 2.34 6.22
CA CYS A 112 7.12 3.57 5.88
C CYS A 112 8.62 3.33 5.65
N ILE A 113 9.26 2.51 6.49
CA ILE A 113 10.68 2.15 6.35
C ILE A 113 10.90 1.39 5.05
N VAL A 114 10.09 0.36 4.77
CA VAL A 114 10.22 -0.45 3.56
C VAL A 114 9.97 0.39 2.31
N SER A 115 8.96 1.26 2.32
CA SER A 115 8.63 2.15 1.21
C SER A 115 9.76 3.13 0.91
N SER A 116 10.34 3.73 1.96
CA SER A 116 11.46 4.66 1.85
C SER A 116 12.71 3.95 1.32
N ALA A 117 12.99 2.74 1.79
CA ALA A 117 14.09 1.92 1.29
C ALA A 117 13.91 1.56 -0.20
N MET A 118 12.69 1.18 -0.61
CA MET A 118 12.37 0.87 -2.00
C MET A 118 12.50 2.11 -2.90
N LEU A 119 12.00 3.27 -2.46
CA LEU A 119 12.18 4.54 -3.17
C LEU A 119 13.66 4.90 -3.32
N PHE A 120 14.44 4.75 -2.26
CA PHE A 120 15.88 5.05 -2.29
C PHE A 120 16.61 4.14 -3.31
N VAL A 121 16.30 2.85 -3.32
CA VAL A 121 16.95 1.91 -4.26
C VAL A 121 16.51 2.15 -5.70
N ILE A 122 15.24 2.48 -5.95
CA ILE A 122 14.73 2.81 -7.28
C ILE A 122 15.36 4.11 -7.78
N ASN A 123 15.41 5.16 -6.95
CA ASN A 123 15.94 6.46 -7.32
C ASN A 123 17.47 6.42 -7.53
N ARG A 124 18.21 5.64 -6.73
CA ARG A 124 19.65 5.43 -6.93
C ARG A 124 19.99 4.72 -8.24
N ARG A 125 19.03 4.03 -8.86
CA ARG A 125 19.20 3.32 -10.14
C ARG A 125 18.72 4.12 -11.36
N ARG A 126 18.00 5.22 -11.15
CA ARG A 126 17.59 6.15 -12.20
C ARG A 126 18.82 6.84 -12.79
#